data_AF-R9JJ05-F1
#
_entry.id   AF-R9JJ05-F1
#
_cell.length_a   1.000
_cell.length_b   1.000
_cell.length_c   1.000
_cell.angle_alpha   90.00
_cell.angle_beta   90.00
_cell.angle_gamma   90.00
#
_symmetry.space_group_name_H-M   'P 1'
#
loop_
_entity.id
_entity.type
_entity.pdbx_description
1 polymer ?
#
loop_
_entity_poly.entity_id
_entity_poly.type
_entity_poly.pdbx_seq_one_letter_code
_entity_poly.pdbx_strand_id
1 'polypeptide(L)'
;MKNCMLENLKSIMILLRSDIRNRRGKELVHLCHQAFQNQMSNGEMCEKMIEMMPTWQGWLNCGETPDWFVQEDVAAFINMALEVMEETLHAGEFEMAYDLADLLHVVPDVIAKNDKASVKRYWKVFVVKFHQKWNCNIFHKFY
;
A
#
# COMPACT_ATOMS: atom_id res chain seq x y z
N MET A 1 5.05 -12.80 2.40
CA MET A 1 5.20 -11.57 1.60
C MET A 1 6.58 -10.98 1.90
N LYS A 2 7.31 -10.53 0.87
CA LYS A 2 8.75 -10.18 0.97
C LYS A 2 8.99 -8.78 1.59
N ASN A 3 10.19 -8.51 2.15
CA ASN A 3 10.46 -7.25 2.89
C ASN A 3 10.59 -6.05 1.97
N CYS A 4 11.34 -6.21 0.89
CA CYS A 4 11.44 -5.20 -0.15
C CYS A 4 10.07 -4.76 -0.69
N MET A 5 9.08 -5.65 -0.77
CA MET A 5 7.73 -5.27 -1.19
C MET A 5 7.05 -4.35 -0.18
N LEU A 6 7.21 -4.58 1.12
CA LEU A 6 6.65 -3.69 2.14
C LEU A 6 7.42 -2.37 2.23
N GLU A 7 8.74 -2.36 2.10
CA GLU A 7 9.51 -1.11 1.97
C GLU A 7 9.05 -0.31 0.74
N ASN A 8 8.89 -1.00 -0.40
CA ASN A 8 8.38 -0.38 -1.61
C ASN A 8 6.94 0.08 -1.45
N LEU A 9 6.08 -0.62 -0.72
CA LEU A 9 4.72 -0.15 -0.44
C LEU A 9 4.75 1.24 0.20
N LYS A 10 5.64 1.46 1.20
CA LYS A 10 5.80 2.79 1.80
C LYS A 10 6.19 3.83 0.77
N SER A 11 7.26 3.59 0.00
CA SER A 11 7.74 4.53 -1.02
C SER A 11 6.68 4.81 -2.10
N ILE A 12 6.06 3.75 -2.63
CA ILE A 12 5.02 3.83 -3.66
C ILE A 12 3.83 4.64 -3.16
N MET A 13 3.35 4.40 -1.93
CA MET A 13 2.23 5.15 -1.37
C MET A 13 2.56 6.64 -1.16
N ILE A 14 3.78 6.96 -0.75
CA ILE A 14 4.25 8.36 -0.64
C ILE A 14 4.27 9.02 -2.02
N LEU A 15 4.82 8.35 -3.02
CA LEU A 15 4.92 8.86 -4.38
C LEU A 15 3.55 9.01 -5.03
N LEU A 16 2.68 8.00 -4.92
CA LEU A 16 1.29 8.04 -5.35
C LEU A 16 0.54 9.20 -4.69
N ARG A 17 0.69 9.36 -3.37
CA ARG A 17 0.09 10.48 -2.66
C ARG A 17 0.55 11.82 -3.25
N SER A 18 1.84 11.98 -3.54
CA SER A 18 2.36 13.24 -4.07
C SER A 18 1.78 13.62 -5.45
N ASP A 19 1.29 12.62 -6.21
CA ASP A 19 0.79 12.79 -7.57
C ASP A 19 -0.49 11.96 -7.81
N ILE A 20 -1.44 11.99 -6.85
CA ILE A 20 -2.58 11.06 -6.85
C ILE A 20 -3.50 11.22 -8.07
N ARG A 21 -3.48 12.41 -8.67
CA ARG A 21 -4.29 12.77 -9.85
C ARG A 21 -3.61 12.36 -11.15
N ASN A 22 -2.42 11.75 -11.10
CA ASN A 22 -1.76 11.21 -12.27
C ASN A 22 -2.65 10.18 -12.96
N ARG A 23 -2.75 10.27 -14.28
CA ARG A 23 -3.57 9.36 -15.11
C ARG A 23 -3.11 7.90 -14.98
N ARG A 24 -1.81 7.69 -14.71
CA ARG A 24 -1.20 6.37 -14.48
C ARG A 24 -1.35 5.87 -13.05
N GLY A 25 -1.93 6.65 -12.13
CA GLY A 25 -2.10 6.24 -10.72
C GLY A 25 -2.79 4.89 -10.58
N LYS A 26 -3.81 4.63 -11.41
CA LYS A 26 -4.55 3.36 -11.45
C LYS A 26 -3.65 2.19 -11.85
N GLU A 27 -2.89 2.35 -12.94
CA GLU A 27 -1.95 1.34 -13.44
C GLU A 27 -0.85 1.05 -12.40
N LEU A 28 -0.36 2.09 -11.71
CA LEU A 28 0.64 1.96 -10.64
C LEU A 28 0.10 1.19 -9.44
N VAL A 29 -1.12 1.50 -8.99
CA VAL A 29 -1.77 0.75 -7.90
C VAL A 29 -2.04 -0.69 -8.31
N HIS A 30 -2.49 -0.92 -9.54
CA HIS A 30 -2.73 -2.26 -10.07
C HIS A 30 -1.46 -3.12 -10.08
N LEU A 31 -0.33 -2.57 -10.54
CA LEU A 31 0.98 -3.25 -10.48
C LEU A 31 1.38 -3.60 -9.05
N CYS A 32 1.18 -2.65 -8.12
CA CYS A 32 1.44 -2.90 -6.70
C CYS A 32 0.55 -4.03 -6.16
N HIS A 33 -0.74 -4.02 -6.50
CA HIS A 33 -1.69 -5.05 -6.10
C HIS A 33 -1.30 -6.44 -6.61
N GLN A 34 -0.94 -6.57 -7.90
CA GLN A 34 -0.46 -7.83 -8.47
C GLN A 34 0.78 -8.36 -7.77
N ALA A 35 1.74 -7.48 -7.43
CA ALA A 35 2.94 -7.86 -6.68
C ALA A 35 2.59 -8.41 -5.29
N PHE A 36 1.65 -7.75 -4.58
CA PHE A 36 1.20 -8.16 -3.25
C PHE A 36 0.37 -9.46 -3.24
N GLN A 37 -0.23 -9.82 -4.38
CA GLN A 37 -0.85 -11.12 -4.61
C GLN A 37 0.13 -12.22 -5.02
N ASN A 38 1.45 -11.95 -4.99
CA ASN A 38 2.53 -12.83 -5.44
C ASN A 38 2.42 -13.25 -6.93
N GLN A 39 1.76 -12.43 -7.76
CA GLN A 39 1.68 -12.66 -9.21
C GLN A 39 2.92 -12.15 -9.96
N MET A 40 3.73 -11.32 -9.31
CA MET A 40 5.02 -10.84 -9.82
C MET A 40 6.03 -10.69 -8.69
N SER A 41 7.31 -10.76 -9.03
CA SER A 41 8.42 -10.48 -8.12
C SER A 41 8.58 -8.98 -7.86
N ASN A 42 9.35 -8.64 -6.82
CA ASN A 42 9.68 -7.25 -6.51
C ASN A 42 10.48 -6.59 -7.65
N GLY A 43 11.41 -7.33 -8.26
CA GLY A 43 12.21 -6.83 -9.39
C GLY A 43 11.34 -6.48 -10.59
N GLU A 44 10.43 -7.39 -10.98
CA GLU A 44 9.48 -7.17 -12.09
C GLU A 44 8.54 -5.99 -11.81
N MET A 45 8.04 -5.86 -10.57
CA MET A 45 7.21 -4.71 -10.18
C MET A 45 8.00 -3.40 -10.32
N CYS A 46 9.22 -3.34 -9.78
CA CYS A 46 10.06 -2.16 -9.86
C CYS A 46 10.38 -1.78 -11.30
N GLU A 47 10.77 -2.74 -12.13
CA GLU A 47 11.05 -2.52 -13.56
C GLU A 47 9.85 -1.85 -14.25
N LYS A 48 8.65 -2.45 -14.15
CA LYS A 48 7.43 -1.90 -14.74
C LYS A 48 7.07 -0.53 -14.20
N MET A 49 7.21 -0.31 -12.89
CA MET A 49 6.94 1.00 -12.28
C MET A 49 7.93 2.07 -12.77
N ILE A 50 9.21 1.73 -12.94
CA ILE A 50 10.25 2.64 -13.43
C ILE A 50 10.02 2.96 -14.91
N GLU A 51 9.62 1.98 -15.74
CA GLU A 51 9.24 2.24 -17.13
C GLU A 51 8.08 3.25 -17.22
N MET A 52 7.11 3.13 -16.32
CA MET A 52 5.98 4.05 -16.27
C MET A 52 6.32 5.41 -15.64
N MET A 53 7.18 5.42 -14.62
CA MET A 53 7.57 6.57 -13.83
C MET A 53 9.09 6.58 -13.61
N PRO A 54 9.90 7.01 -14.59
CA PRO A 54 11.36 6.94 -14.50
C PRO A 54 11.95 7.68 -13.30
N THR A 55 11.29 8.74 -12.83
CA THR A 55 11.70 9.53 -11.67
C THR A 55 11.62 8.75 -10.34
N TRP A 56 10.96 7.59 -10.32
CA TRP A 56 10.80 6.75 -9.12
C TRP A 56 12.00 5.82 -8.87
N GLN A 57 12.91 5.67 -9.83
CA GLN A 57 14.04 4.73 -9.72
C GLN A 57 14.86 4.91 -8.43
N GLY A 58 15.11 6.15 -8.00
CA GLY A 58 15.87 6.44 -6.77
C GLY A 58 15.11 6.18 -5.47
N TRP A 59 13.82 5.87 -5.54
CA TRP A 59 12.93 5.66 -4.39
C TRP A 59 12.56 4.20 -4.16
N LEU A 60 12.76 3.34 -5.17
CA LEU A 60 12.37 1.93 -5.14
C LEU A 60 13.57 1.04 -4.81
N ASN A 61 13.40 0.13 -3.85
CA ASN A 61 14.36 -0.92 -3.54
C ASN A 61 14.16 -2.09 -4.53
N CYS A 62 14.99 -2.14 -5.58
CA CYS A 62 14.91 -3.15 -6.64
C CYS A 62 15.70 -4.43 -6.34
N GLY A 63 16.35 -4.51 -5.18
CA GLY A 63 17.16 -5.68 -4.80
C GLY A 63 16.35 -6.89 -4.37
N GLU A 64 17.02 -8.05 -4.36
CA GLU A 64 16.53 -9.26 -3.68
C GLU A 64 16.90 -9.19 -2.19
N THR A 65 15.98 -9.57 -1.30
CA THR A 65 16.22 -9.57 0.15
C THR A 65 15.61 -10.82 0.79
N PRO A 66 16.05 -11.19 2.02
CA PRO A 66 15.57 -12.38 2.71
C PRO A 66 14.04 -12.38 2.89
N ASP A 67 13.45 -13.56 2.73
CA ASP A 67 12.04 -13.79 2.98
C ASP A 67 11.74 -13.71 4.48
N TRP A 68 11.19 -12.59 4.93
CA TRP A 68 10.48 -12.52 6.22
C TRP A 68 9.00 -12.90 6.05
N PHE A 69 8.40 -13.40 7.13
CA PHE A 69 6.98 -13.76 7.15
C PHE A 69 6.14 -12.55 7.53
N VAL A 70 5.22 -12.15 6.65
CA VAL A 70 4.17 -11.19 6.95
C VAL A 70 2.93 -11.99 7.32
N GLN A 71 2.27 -11.61 8.41
CA GLN A 71 1.05 -12.26 8.87
C GLN A 71 -0.03 -12.17 7.79
N GLU A 72 -0.78 -13.26 7.62
CA GLU A 72 -1.81 -13.38 6.57
C GLU A 72 -2.86 -12.28 6.65
N ASP A 73 -3.30 -11.91 7.86
CA ASP A 73 -4.29 -10.84 8.07
C ASP A 73 -3.79 -9.48 7.59
N VAL A 74 -2.50 -9.19 7.78
CA VAL A 74 -1.88 -7.94 7.34
C VAL A 74 -1.77 -7.92 5.82
N ALA A 75 -1.40 -9.04 5.21
CA ALA A 75 -1.37 -9.17 3.76
C ALA A 75 -2.78 -8.99 3.15
N ALA A 76 -3.79 -9.60 3.76
CA ALA A 76 -5.18 -9.48 3.34
C ALA A 76 -5.72 -8.05 3.50
N PHE A 77 -5.33 -7.35 4.57
CA PHE A 77 -5.64 -5.94 4.76
C PHE A 77 -5.03 -5.05 3.67
N ILE A 78 -3.74 -5.25 3.36
CA ILE A 78 -3.06 -4.47 2.31
C ILE A 78 -3.72 -4.71 0.94
N ASN A 79 -3.98 -5.97 0.58
CA ASN A 79 -4.65 -6.29 -0.68
C ASN A 79 -6.02 -5.62 -0.78
N MET A 80 -6.85 -5.71 0.26
CA MET A 80 -8.15 -5.05 0.27
C MET A 80 -8.04 -3.52 0.17
N ALA A 81 -7.05 -2.91 0.83
CA ALA A 81 -6.84 -1.47 0.73
C ALA A 81 -6.35 -1.03 -0.66
N LEU A 82 -5.50 -1.83 -1.32
CA LEU A 82 -5.07 -1.59 -2.71
C LEU A 82 -6.23 -1.74 -3.69
N GLU A 83 -7.09 -2.75 -3.52
CA GLU A 83 -8.32 -2.92 -4.31
C GLU A 83 -9.23 -1.69 -4.21
N VAL A 84 -9.55 -1.24 -3.00
CA VAL A 84 -10.38 -0.04 -2.79
C VAL A 84 -9.68 1.21 -3.36
N MET A 85 -8.36 1.30 -3.26
CA MET A 85 -7.60 2.43 -3.83
C MET A 85 -7.70 2.44 -5.36
N GLU A 86 -7.63 1.28 -6.01
CA GLU A 86 -7.80 1.14 -7.46
C GLU A 86 -9.22 1.57 -7.91
N GLU A 87 -10.25 1.15 -7.18
CA GLU A 87 -11.65 1.53 -7.42
C GLU A 87 -11.89 3.03 -7.24
N THR A 88 -11.38 3.62 -6.15
CA THR A 88 -11.55 5.06 -5.87
C THR A 88 -10.80 5.93 -6.86
N LEU A 89 -9.59 5.54 -7.27
CA LEU A 89 -8.90 6.19 -8.39
C LEU A 89 -9.72 6.06 -9.68
N HIS A 90 -10.35 4.90 -9.93
CA HIS A 90 -11.26 4.69 -11.06
C HIS A 90 -12.42 5.68 -11.08
N ALA A 91 -13.09 5.84 -9.95
CA ALA A 91 -14.22 6.74 -9.75
C ALA A 91 -13.83 8.23 -9.69
N GLY A 92 -12.53 8.56 -9.60
CA GLY A 92 -12.06 9.94 -9.41
C GLY A 92 -12.25 10.46 -7.99
N GLU A 93 -12.45 9.57 -7.02
CA GLU A 93 -12.62 9.87 -5.59
C GLU A 93 -11.25 10.09 -4.92
N PHE A 94 -10.52 11.08 -5.39
CA PHE A 94 -9.12 11.31 -5.00
C PHE A 94 -8.92 11.56 -3.51
N GLU A 95 -9.91 12.15 -2.82
CA GLU A 95 -9.87 12.35 -1.36
C GLU A 95 -9.80 11.02 -0.60
N MET A 96 -10.53 9.99 -1.05
CA MET A 96 -10.45 8.66 -0.42
C MET A 96 -9.13 7.99 -0.77
N ALA A 97 -8.67 8.12 -2.02
CA ALA A 97 -7.37 7.61 -2.44
C ALA A 97 -6.20 8.24 -1.65
N TYR A 98 -6.29 9.53 -1.31
CA TYR A 98 -5.35 10.21 -0.41
C TYR A 98 -5.31 9.56 0.97
N ASP A 99 -6.47 9.31 1.57
CA ASP A 99 -6.54 8.69 2.90
C ASP A 99 -6.06 7.23 2.88
N LEU A 100 -6.32 6.49 1.79
CA LEU A 100 -5.83 5.12 1.60
C LEU A 100 -4.30 5.07 1.48
N ALA A 101 -3.70 6.00 0.74
CA ALA A 101 -2.25 6.14 0.68
C ALA A 101 -1.66 6.50 2.06
N ASP A 102 -2.34 7.35 2.83
CA ASP A 102 -1.95 7.68 4.21
C ASP A 102 -2.02 6.45 5.13
N LEU A 103 -3.05 5.63 4.96
CA LEU A 103 -3.25 4.40 5.71
C LEU A 103 -2.19 3.35 5.36
N LEU A 104 -1.86 3.18 4.08
CA LEU A 104 -0.95 2.13 3.61
C LEU A 104 0.53 2.45 3.85
N HIS A 105 0.99 3.71 3.70
CA HIS A 105 2.43 4.01 3.82
C HIS A 105 2.99 3.78 5.23
N VAL A 106 2.13 3.78 6.25
CA VAL A 106 2.52 3.59 7.66
C VAL A 106 2.60 2.12 8.03
N VAL A 107 1.95 1.23 7.28
CA VAL A 107 1.87 -0.21 7.58
C VAL A 107 3.27 -0.84 7.76
N PRO A 108 4.26 -0.61 6.87
CA PRO A 108 5.58 -1.23 7.01
C PRO A 108 6.27 -0.87 8.33
N ASP A 109 6.17 0.39 8.76
CA ASP A 109 6.76 0.86 10.03
C ASP A 109 6.08 0.23 11.25
N VAL A 110 4.79 -0.10 11.15
CA VAL A 110 4.02 -0.77 12.22
C VAL A 110 4.42 -2.24 12.30
N ILE A 111 4.54 -2.93 11.16
CA ILE A 111 4.96 -4.33 11.09
C ILE A 111 6.38 -4.48 11.62
N ALA A 112 7.30 -3.58 11.23
CA ALA A 112 8.70 -3.64 11.65
C ALA A 112 8.89 -3.57 13.17
N LYS A 113 7.99 -2.89 13.90
CA LYS A 113 8.02 -2.84 15.37
C LYS A 113 7.54 -4.13 16.03
N ASN A 114 6.69 -4.89 15.34
CA ASN A 114 6.17 -6.18 15.76
C ASN A 114 5.63 -6.21 17.20
N ASP A 115 4.94 -5.15 17.63
CA ASP A 115 4.37 -5.05 18.97
C ASP A 115 2.87 -4.71 18.94
N LYS A 116 2.12 -5.29 19.88
CA LYS A 116 0.66 -5.15 19.95
C LYS A 116 0.21 -3.71 20.17
N ALA A 117 1.00 -2.89 20.88
CA ALA A 117 0.62 -1.51 21.19
C ALA A 117 0.71 -0.63 19.94
N SER A 118 1.75 -0.81 19.11
CA SER A 118 1.89 -0.12 17.82
C SER A 118 0.77 -0.47 16.85
N VAL A 119 0.42 -1.76 16.72
CA VAL A 119 -0.70 -2.20 15.86
C VAL A 119 -2.03 -1.59 16.32
N LYS A 120 -2.33 -1.67 17.63
CA LYS A 120 -3.56 -1.08 18.19
C LYS A 120 -3.62 0.44 17.98
N ARG A 121 -2.49 1.14 18.14
CA ARG A 121 -2.40 2.58 17.91
C ARG A 121 -2.62 2.91 16.44
N TYR A 122 -1.98 2.18 15.53
CA TYR A 122 -2.19 2.33 14.09
C TYR A 122 -3.67 2.20 13.74
N TRP A 123 -4.33 1.14 14.19
CA TRP A 123 -5.75 0.90 13.90
C TRP A 123 -6.64 2.05 14.37
N LYS A 124 -6.41 2.54 15.59
CA LYS A 124 -7.17 3.66 16.18
C LYS A 124 -6.95 4.97 15.42
N VAL A 125 -5.73 5.24 14.97
CA VAL A 125 -5.35 6.52 14.36
C VAL A 125 -5.72 6.58 12.89
N PHE A 126 -5.51 5.51 12.14
CA PHE A 126 -5.71 5.50 10.69
C PHE A 126 -7.03 4.83 10.31
N VAL A 127 -7.21 3.55 10.68
CA VAL A 127 -8.33 2.76 10.15
C VAL A 127 -9.68 3.18 10.73
N VAL A 128 -9.78 3.37 12.04
CA VAL A 128 -11.03 3.86 12.67
C VAL A 128 -11.39 5.25 12.18
N LYS A 129 -10.40 6.11 11.94
CA LYS A 129 -10.62 7.47 11.42
C LYS A 129 -11.07 7.45 9.96
N PHE A 130 -10.50 6.56 9.15
CA PHE A 130 -10.96 6.31 7.78
C PHE A 130 -12.43 5.87 7.76
N HIS A 131 -12.80 4.86 8.55
CA HIS A 131 -14.19 4.38 8.66
C HIS A 131 -15.16 5.49 9.09
N GLN A 132 -14.77 6.32 10.05
CA GLN A 132 -15.58 7.46 10.50
C GLN A 132 -15.78 8.51 9.40
N LYS A 133 -14.72 8.87 8.66
CA LYS A 133 -14.78 9.89 7.60
C LYS A 133 -15.66 9.44 6.43
N TRP A 134 -15.54 8.18 6.02
CA TRP A 134 -16.22 7.63 4.85
C TRP A 134 -17.51 6.87 5.16
N ASN A 135 -17.90 6.82 6.43
CA ASN A 135 -19.06 6.06 6.92
C ASN A 135 -19.11 4.62 6.38
N CYS A 136 -17.97 3.92 6.46
CA CYS A 136 -17.79 2.57 5.93
C CYS A 136 -17.16 1.64 6.99
N ASN A 137 -17.22 0.33 6.75
CA ASN A 137 -16.69 -0.69 7.64
C ASN A 137 -15.80 -1.71 6.91
N ILE A 138 -15.26 -1.33 5.74
CA ILE A 138 -14.57 -2.22 4.78
C ILE A 138 -13.47 -3.06 5.44
N PHE A 139 -12.73 -2.46 6.38
CA PHE A 139 -11.60 -3.10 7.07
C PHE A 139 -11.96 -3.74 8.42
N HIS A 140 -13.23 -3.73 8.85
CA HIS A 140 -13.62 -4.16 10.21
C HIS A 140 -13.24 -5.60 10.55
N LYS A 141 -13.17 -6.48 9.54
CA LYS A 141 -12.82 -7.90 9.72
C LYS A 141 -11.37 -8.17 10.14
N PHE A 142 -10.51 -7.16 10.09
CA PHE A 142 -9.10 -7.26 10.47
C PHE A 142 -8.83 -6.70 11.88
N TYR A 143 -9.91 -6.41 12.65
CA TYR A 143 -9.85 -5.95 14.03
C TYR A 143 -9.63 -7.09 15.03
#